data_AF-A0A3N5M777-F1
#
_entry.id   AF-A0A3N5M777-F1
#
_cell.length_a   1.000
_cell.length_b   1.000
_cell.length_c   1.000
_cell.angle_alpha   90.00
_cell.angle_beta   90.00
_cell.angle_gamma   90.00
#
_symmetry.space_group_name_H-M   'P 1'
#
loop_
_entity.id
_entity.type
_entity.pdbx_description
1 polymer ?
#
loop_
_entity_poly.entity_id
_entity_poly.type
_entity_poly.pdbx_seq_one_letter_code
_entity_poly.pdbx_strand_id
1 'polypeptide(L)'
;MKRALRLARRGVGRVSPNPLVGAVIVKDGIIVGEGYHVYERKDHAEVVALRAAGPLARGADLHLNLEPCSHFGRTPPCVESIIQAGIRRVSIATLDPNPLVSGQGIEALRKHGIEVHEGICREEALRLNEKFFHFIQTGRPFVLLKLAMTLDGRIATASGESRWITGEAARRIVHGWRYEYDALLVGVNTVLADDPSLDTRGSRQKPLTKVILDSGLRTPATARLFSTPGAVVIFHGSDALADRV
;
A
#
# COMPACT_ATOMS: atom_id res chain seq x y z
N MET A 1 -9.75 -4.41 17.40
CA MET A 1 -8.70 -4.63 16.37
C MET A 1 -9.20 -5.01 14.98
N LYS A 2 -9.90 -6.14 14.77
CA LYS A 2 -10.33 -6.59 13.41
C LYS A 2 -11.07 -5.51 12.58
N ARG A 3 -11.84 -4.63 13.23
CA ARG A 3 -12.47 -3.47 12.58
C ARG A 3 -11.46 -2.44 12.06
N ALA A 4 -10.43 -2.10 12.83
CA ALA A 4 -9.34 -1.23 12.41
C ALA A 4 -8.62 -1.77 11.17
N LEU A 5 -8.33 -3.08 11.13
CA LEU A 5 -7.75 -3.74 9.94
C LEU A 5 -8.67 -3.67 8.70
N ARG A 6 -9.99 -3.75 8.88
CA ARG A 6 -10.95 -3.57 7.76
C ARG A 6 -10.98 -2.13 7.26
N LEU A 7 -10.91 -1.16 8.17
CA LEU A 7 -10.83 0.26 7.81
C LEU A 7 -9.53 0.56 7.06
N ALA A 8 -8.39 0.06 7.55
CA ALA A 8 -7.09 0.22 6.91
C ALA A 8 -7.07 -0.27 5.45
N ARG A 9 -7.72 -1.40 5.14
CA ARG A 9 -7.85 -1.93 3.78
C ARG A 9 -8.53 -0.97 2.79
N ARG A 10 -9.30 0.01 3.26
CA ARG A 10 -9.91 1.04 2.38
C ARG A 10 -8.86 1.98 1.77
N GLY A 11 -7.65 2.03 2.32
CA GLY A 11 -6.54 2.82 1.78
C GLY A 11 -5.76 2.14 0.64
N VAL A 12 -6.04 0.87 0.32
CA VAL A 12 -5.33 0.12 -0.73
C VAL A 12 -5.37 0.89 -2.06
N GLY A 13 -4.21 0.99 -2.71
CA GLY A 13 -4.04 1.73 -3.98
C GLY A 13 -4.15 3.26 -3.88
N ARG A 14 -4.31 3.82 -2.66
CA ARG A 14 -4.58 5.24 -2.44
C ARG A 14 -3.62 5.94 -1.49
N VAL A 15 -2.92 5.18 -0.64
CA VAL A 15 -2.06 5.78 0.40
C VAL A 15 -0.57 5.57 0.21
N SER A 16 -0.14 4.77 -0.77
CA SER A 16 1.29 4.61 -1.08
C SER A 16 1.95 5.98 -1.34
N PRO A 17 3.14 6.27 -0.78
CA PRO A 17 4.07 5.34 -0.11
C PRO A 17 3.82 5.11 1.40
N ASN A 18 2.77 5.67 1.97
CA ASN A 18 2.45 5.52 3.38
C ASN A 18 1.81 4.15 3.68
N PRO A 19 1.89 3.65 4.93
CA PRO A 19 1.26 2.39 5.31
C PRO A 19 -0.27 2.47 5.36
N LEU A 20 -0.91 1.31 5.26
CA LEU A 20 -2.32 1.13 5.52
C LEU A 20 -2.55 1.14 7.04
N VAL A 21 -3.17 2.21 7.52
CA VAL A 21 -3.52 2.36 8.94
C VAL A 21 -5.01 2.62 9.08
N GLY A 22 -5.60 1.99 10.09
CA GLY A 22 -6.97 2.12 10.53
C GLY A 22 -7.01 2.25 12.05
N ALA A 23 -7.99 3.01 12.52
CA ALA A 23 -8.16 3.37 13.91
C ALA A 23 -9.63 3.24 14.32
N VAL A 24 -9.86 2.72 15.52
CA VAL A 24 -11.20 2.64 16.12
C VAL A 24 -11.10 3.08 17.58
N ILE A 25 -11.98 3.99 17.98
CA ILE A 25 -12.10 4.47 19.35
C ILE A 25 -13.38 3.91 19.96
N VAL A 26 -13.26 3.28 21.12
CA VAL A 26 -14.35 2.62 21.84
C VAL A 26 -14.47 3.22 23.23
N LYS A 27 -15.69 3.61 23.61
CA LYS A 27 -16.02 4.08 24.95
C LYS A 27 -17.25 3.33 25.45
N ASP A 28 -17.14 2.77 26.66
CA ASP A 28 -18.23 2.01 27.31
C ASP A 28 -18.83 0.91 26.41
N GLY A 29 -17.96 0.21 25.66
CA GLY A 29 -18.34 -0.84 24.73
C GLY A 29 -18.89 -0.38 23.38
N ILE A 30 -19.01 0.93 23.16
CA ILE A 30 -19.58 1.54 21.95
C ILE A 30 -18.48 2.17 21.09
N ILE A 31 -18.51 1.95 19.77
CA ILE A 31 -17.62 2.64 18.84
C ILE A 31 -18.06 4.10 18.73
N VAL A 32 -17.19 5.01 19.15
CA VAL A 32 -17.44 6.46 19.11
C VAL A 32 -16.66 7.18 18.00
N GLY A 33 -15.62 6.54 17.45
CA GLY A 33 -14.86 7.11 16.33
C GLY A 33 -14.20 6.05 15.48
N GLU A 34 -14.15 6.28 14.17
CA GLU A 34 -13.49 5.40 13.21
C GLU A 34 -12.69 6.22 12.20
N GLY A 35 -11.54 5.69 11.79
CA GLY A 35 -10.66 6.35 10.85
C GLY A 35 -9.79 5.37 10.07
N TYR A 36 -9.35 5.81 8.90
CA TYR A 36 -8.25 5.21 8.16
C TYR A 36 -7.44 6.33 7.50
N HIS A 37 -6.19 6.04 7.15
CA HIS A 37 -5.33 7.06 6.57
C HIS A 37 -5.90 7.62 5.25
N VAL A 38 -6.02 8.94 5.15
CA VAL A 38 -6.49 9.66 3.96
C VAL A 38 -5.36 10.49 3.38
N TYR A 39 -4.73 9.99 2.31
CA TYR A 39 -3.51 10.56 1.75
C TYR A 39 -3.63 12.03 1.32
N GLU A 40 -4.72 12.39 0.63
CA GLU A 40 -4.95 13.75 0.11
C GLU A 40 -5.01 14.80 1.21
N ARG A 41 -5.65 14.45 2.33
CA ARG A 41 -5.77 15.31 3.51
C ARG A 41 -4.55 15.22 4.43
N LYS A 42 -3.64 14.29 4.14
CA LYS A 42 -2.51 13.91 5.00
C LYS A 42 -2.94 13.48 6.41
N ASP A 43 -4.21 13.14 6.60
CA ASP A 43 -4.74 12.78 7.90
C ASP A 43 -4.41 11.31 8.19
N HIS A 44 -3.70 11.06 9.28
CA HIS A 44 -3.46 9.72 9.80
C HIS A 44 -4.77 9.14 10.39
N ALA A 45 -4.83 7.81 10.52
CA ALA A 45 -6.06 7.13 10.94
C ALA A 45 -6.51 7.58 12.33
N GLU A 46 -5.55 7.79 13.23
CA GLU A 46 -5.69 8.30 14.59
C GLU A 46 -6.42 9.64 14.57
N VAL A 47 -5.94 10.58 13.76
CA VAL A 47 -6.50 11.93 13.65
C VAL A 47 -7.94 11.87 13.13
N VAL A 48 -8.21 11.05 12.11
CA VAL A 48 -9.57 10.87 11.58
C VAL A 48 -10.51 10.30 12.64
N ALA A 49 -10.09 9.25 13.36
CA ALA A 49 -10.89 8.63 14.39
C ALA A 49 -11.14 9.56 15.59
N LEU A 50 -10.11 10.31 16.03
CA LEU A 50 -10.20 11.28 17.11
C LEU A 50 -11.17 12.42 16.76
N ARG A 51 -11.11 12.95 15.53
CA ARG A 51 -12.08 13.96 15.06
C ARG A 51 -13.51 13.41 15.03
N ALA A 52 -13.68 12.15 14.61
CA ALA A 52 -14.99 11.51 14.61
C ALA A 52 -15.55 11.27 16.02
N ALA A 53 -14.69 10.91 16.99
CA ALA A 53 -15.08 10.73 18.39
C ALA A 53 -15.35 12.06 19.12
N GLY A 54 -14.64 13.13 18.76
CA GLY A 54 -14.77 14.42 19.42
C GLY A 54 -14.57 14.30 20.95
N PRO A 55 -15.42 14.94 21.78
CA PRO A 55 -15.31 14.88 23.24
C PRO A 55 -15.42 13.47 23.83
N LEU A 56 -16.01 12.51 23.10
CA LEU A 56 -16.16 11.13 23.56
C LEU A 56 -14.84 10.35 23.57
N ALA A 57 -13.77 10.87 22.95
CA ALA A 57 -12.45 10.26 23.01
C ALA A 57 -11.86 10.25 24.43
N ARG A 58 -12.22 11.21 25.29
CA ARG A 58 -11.68 11.29 26.64
C ARG A 58 -12.11 10.08 27.48
N GLY A 59 -11.12 9.40 28.04
CA GLY A 59 -11.27 8.17 28.83
C GLY A 59 -11.50 6.91 27.99
N ALA A 60 -11.51 7.01 26.66
CA ALA A 60 -11.81 5.91 25.76
C ALA A 60 -10.58 5.02 25.46
N ASP A 61 -10.83 3.90 24.79
CA ASP A 61 -9.83 2.96 24.30
C ASP A 61 -9.63 3.15 22.79
N LEU A 62 -8.38 3.22 22.33
CA LEU A 62 -8.01 3.33 20.92
C LEU A 62 -7.40 2.01 20.43
N HIS A 63 -7.80 1.54 19.26
CA HIS A 63 -7.21 0.38 18.61
C HIS A 63 -6.60 0.74 17.25
N LEU A 64 -5.31 0.44 17.08
CA LEU A 64 -4.51 0.75 15.89
C LEU A 64 -3.81 -0.49 15.35
N ASN A 65 -3.79 -0.65 14.03
CA ASN A 65 -3.06 -1.75 13.41
C ASN A 65 -1.56 -1.46 13.20
N LEU A 66 -1.07 -0.28 13.54
CA LEU A 66 0.34 0.12 13.44
C LEU A 66 0.67 1.07 14.59
N GLU A 67 1.94 1.11 15.02
CA GLU A 67 2.44 2.07 15.99
C GLU A 67 2.17 3.52 15.54
N PRO A 68 1.60 4.39 16.41
CA PRO A 68 1.37 5.77 16.05
C PRO A 68 2.68 6.55 15.93
N CYS A 69 2.75 7.45 14.94
CA CYS A 69 3.98 8.20 14.70
C CYS A 69 4.36 9.12 15.88
N SER A 70 5.66 9.14 16.19
CA SER A 70 6.29 9.91 17.27
C SER A 70 7.15 11.09 16.79
N HIS A 71 7.37 11.22 15.48
CA HIS A 71 8.24 12.25 14.89
C HIS A 71 7.44 13.26 14.05
N PHE A 72 7.99 14.46 13.88
CA PHE A 72 7.47 15.46 12.96
C PHE A 72 7.78 15.07 11.52
N GLY A 73 6.74 14.78 10.75
CA GLY A 73 6.82 14.53 9.32
C GLY A 73 6.13 15.65 8.54
N ARG A 74 5.23 15.27 7.61
CA ARG A 74 4.34 16.22 6.91
C ARG A 74 3.23 16.78 7.79
N THR A 75 2.99 16.14 8.94
CA THR A 75 1.99 16.46 9.95
C THR A 75 2.59 16.30 11.35
N PRO A 76 2.00 16.92 12.39
CA PRO A 76 2.38 16.67 13.78
C PRO A 76 2.26 15.19 14.18
N PRO A 77 2.99 14.74 15.22
CA PRO A 77 2.93 13.36 15.71
C PRO A 77 1.54 12.96 16.19
N CYS A 78 1.11 11.74 15.87
CA CYS A 78 -0.19 11.23 16.32
C CYS A 78 -0.21 10.97 17.83
N VAL A 79 0.93 10.64 18.42
CA VAL A 79 1.08 10.44 19.86
C VAL A 79 0.61 11.66 20.66
N GLU A 80 0.99 12.87 20.23
CA GLU A 80 0.56 14.11 20.90
C GLU A 80 -0.97 14.27 20.86
N SER A 81 -1.58 13.98 19.70
CA SER A 81 -3.04 14.05 19.54
C SER A 81 -3.76 13.03 20.42
N ILE A 82 -3.21 11.82 20.57
CA ILE A 82 -3.76 10.76 21.43
C ILE A 82 -3.71 11.19 22.90
N ILE A 83 -2.58 11.77 23.34
CA ILE A 83 -2.39 12.27 24.71
C ILE A 83 -3.37 13.42 25.00
N GLN A 84 -3.43 14.41 24.12
CA GLN A 84 -4.31 15.58 24.29
C GLN A 84 -5.80 15.21 24.31
N ALA A 85 -6.20 14.19 23.55
CA ALA A 85 -7.56 13.68 23.56
C ALA A 85 -7.93 12.96 24.86
N GLY A 86 -6.95 12.61 25.70
CA GLY A 86 -7.17 11.92 26.97
C GLY A 86 -7.59 10.47 26.77
N ILE A 87 -7.07 9.79 25.76
CA ILE A 87 -7.24 8.34 25.58
C ILE A 87 -6.64 7.60 26.78
N ARG A 88 -7.38 6.66 27.36
CA ARG A 88 -6.97 5.91 28.56
C ARG A 88 -6.07 4.73 28.20
N ARG A 89 -6.40 4.04 27.10
CA ARG A 89 -5.75 2.79 26.69
C ARG A 89 -5.57 2.74 25.18
N VAL A 90 -4.45 2.21 24.72
CA VAL A 90 -4.16 1.99 23.30
C VAL A 90 -3.80 0.53 23.07
N SER A 91 -4.45 -0.11 22.09
CA SER A 91 -4.06 -1.42 21.58
C SER A 91 -3.39 -1.26 20.22
N ILE A 92 -2.18 -1.79 20.08
CA ILE A 92 -1.36 -1.69 18.86
C ILE A 92 -1.08 -3.09 18.33
N ALA A 93 -1.37 -3.33 17.06
CA ALA A 93 -1.18 -4.67 16.48
C ALA A 93 0.31 -5.00 16.22
N THR A 94 1.07 -4.04 15.69
CA THR A 94 2.50 -4.20 15.37
C THR A 94 3.24 -2.88 15.48
N LEU A 95 4.54 -2.96 15.76
CA LEU A 95 5.48 -1.85 15.70
C LEU A 95 5.69 -1.39 14.26
N ASP A 96 6.09 -0.13 14.09
CA ASP A 96 6.59 0.38 12.82
C ASP A 96 8.07 -0.06 12.67
N PRO A 97 8.46 -0.75 11.58
CA PRO A 97 9.85 -1.17 11.38
C PRO A 97 10.77 0.00 11.02
N ASN A 98 10.24 1.20 10.79
CA ASN A 98 11.06 2.39 10.56
C ASN A 98 11.89 2.69 11.82
N PRO A 99 13.23 2.71 11.75
CA PRO A 99 14.09 3.00 12.90
C PRO A 99 13.80 4.36 13.56
N LEU A 100 13.21 5.31 12.82
CA LEU A 100 12.80 6.62 13.33
C LEU A 100 11.55 6.58 14.22
N VAL A 101 10.82 5.47 14.24
CA VAL A 101 9.55 5.31 14.98
C VAL A 101 9.63 4.18 15.98
N SER A 102 10.21 3.04 15.58
CA SER A 102 10.19 1.77 16.30
C SER A 102 10.29 1.91 17.83
N GLY A 103 9.17 1.75 18.52
CA GLY A 103 9.04 1.76 19.98
C GLY A 103 8.89 3.14 20.62
N GLN A 104 9.29 4.22 19.95
CA GLN A 104 9.27 5.58 20.50
C GLN A 104 7.84 6.07 20.75
N GLY A 105 6.90 5.70 19.87
CA GLY A 105 5.51 6.10 20.04
C GLY A 105 4.87 5.42 21.23
N ILE A 106 5.17 4.14 21.42
CA ILE A 106 4.72 3.35 22.57
C ILE A 106 5.30 3.87 23.88
N GLU A 107 6.61 4.13 23.92
CA GLU A 107 7.28 4.68 25.09
C GLU A 107 6.69 6.04 25.49
N ALA A 108 6.46 6.92 24.51
CA ALA A 108 5.88 8.23 24.76
C ALA A 108 4.44 8.14 25.33
N LEU A 109 3.62 7.21 24.84
CA LEU A 109 2.27 6.97 25.40
C LEU A 109 2.36 6.47 26.85
N ARG A 110 3.21 5.46 27.12
CA ARG A 110 3.41 4.91 28.47
C ARG A 110 3.89 5.97 29.45
N LYS A 111 4.83 6.84 29.04
CA LYS A 111 5.36 7.94 29.87
C LYS A 111 4.27 8.94 30.30
N HIS A 112 3.20 9.08 29.52
CA HIS A 112 2.05 9.94 29.84
C HIS A 112 0.92 9.18 30.54
N GLY A 113 1.18 7.99 31.08
CA GLY A 113 0.23 7.21 31.87
C GLY A 113 -0.84 6.48 31.06
N ILE A 114 -0.68 6.37 29.74
CA ILE A 114 -1.59 5.63 28.87
C ILE A 114 -1.23 4.15 28.91
N GLU A 115 -2.22 3.29 29.15
CA GLU A 115 -2.04 1.84 29.12
C GLU A 115 -1.87 1.35 27.68
N VAL A 116 -0.79 0.63 27.37
CA VAL A 116 -0.51 0.14 26.01
C VAL A 116 -0.43 -1.39 25.95
N HIS A 117 -1.28 -1.99 25.13
CA HIS A 117 -1.24 -3.42 24.79
C HIS A 117 -0.75 -3.63 23.36
N GLU A 118 0.16 -4.58 23.19
CA GLU A 118 0.81 -4.85 21.91
C GLU A 118 0.47 -6.24 21.37
N GLY A 119 0.60 -6.44 20.06
CA GLY A 119 0.56 -7.77 19.44
C GLY A 119 -0.83 -8.31 19.09
N ILE A 120 -1.90 -7.57 19.35
CA ILE A 120 -3.27 -8.01 19.04
C ILE A 120 -3.48 -8.04 17.51
N CYS A 121 -3.79 -9.21 16.94
CA CYS A 121 -3.88 -9.42 15.47
C CYS A 121 -2.58 -9.03 14.74
N ARG A 122 -1.41 -9.28 15.35
CA ARG A 122 -0.11 -8.92 14.79
C ARG A 122 0.11 -9.51 13.40
N GLU A 123 -0.16 -10.80 13.20
CA GLU A 123 0.06 -11.46 11.92
C GLU A 123 -0.76 -10.85 10.78
N GLU A 124 -2.03 -10.53 11.04
CA GLU A 124 -2.87 -9.87 10.03
C GLU A 124 -2.42 -8.44 9.74
N ALA A 125 -1.90 -7.71 10.74
CA ALA A 125 -1.33 -6.39 10.55
C ALA A 125 0.00 -6.43 9.76
N LEU A 126 0.84 -7.44 10.02
CA LEU A 126 2.07 -7.70 9.26
C LEU A 126 1.77 -7.97 7.79
N ARG A 127 0.82 -8.86 7.50
CA ARG A 127 0.40 -9.15 6.12
C ARG A 127 -0.21 -7.94 5.43
N LEU A 128 -1.01 -7.14 6.15
CA LEU A 128 -1.63 -5.94 5.58
C LEU A 128 -0.60 -4.94 5.04
N ASN A 129 0.53 -4.77 5.72
CA ASN A 129 1.57 -3.81 5.37
C ASN A 129 2.88 -4.46 4.88
N GLU A 130 2.84 -5.71 4.43
CA GLU A 130 4.04 -6.48 4.04
C GLU A 130 4.92 -5.74 3.01
N LYS A 131 4.28 -5.07 2.04
CA LYS A 131 4.95 -4.34 0.96
C LYS A 131 5.67 -3.12 1.50
N PHE A 132 5.02 -2.40 2.41
CA PHE A 132 5.58 -1.23 3.09
C PHE A 132 6.75 -1.64 4.00
N PHE A 133 6.56 -2.67 4.82
CA PHE A 133 7.61 -3.16 5.73
C PHE A 133 8.84 -3.66 4.98
N HIS A 134 8.65 -4.44 3.92
CA HIS A 134 9.74 -4.88 3.06
C HIS A 134 10.55 -3.68 2.52
N PHE A 135 9.87 -2.66 2.00
CA PHE A 135 10.53 -1.48 1.46
C PHE A 135 11.33 -0.72 2.52
N ILE A 136 10.73 -0.45 3.69
CA ILE A 136 11.39 0.26 4.79
C ILE A 136 12.63 -0.49 5.29
N GLN A 137 12.56 -1.81 5.42
CA GLN A 137 13.65 -2.62 5.98
C GLN A 137 14.80 -2.87 5.00
N THR A 138 14.51 -2.96 3.70
CA THR A 138 15.49 -3.40 2.68
C THR A 138 15.92 -2.30 1.72
N GLY A 139 15.18 -1.20 1.65
CA GLY A 139 15.33 -0.19 0.59
C GLY A 139 14.96 -0.70 -0.81
N ARG A 140 14.37 -1.89 -0.93
CA ARG A 140 14.02 -2.54 -2.20
C ARG A 140 12.50 -2.68 -2.35
N PRO A 141 11.96 -2.63 -3.57
CA PRO A 141 10.53 -2.81 -3.79
C PRO A 141 10.10 -4.27 -3.51
N PHE A 142 8.90 -4.45 -2.97
CA PHE A 142 8.29 -5.77 -2.85
C PHE A 142 7.83 -6.25 -4.23
N VAL A 143 8.33 -7.40 -4.68
CA VAL A 143 8.08 -7.90 -6.04
C VAL A 143 7.13 -9.10 -6.02
N LEU A 144 6.06 -9.02 -6.81
CA LEU A 144 5.18 -10.13 -7.13
C LEU A 144 5.41 -10.58 -8.57
N LEU A 145 5.87 -11.81 -8.75
CA LEU A 145 5.89 -12.45 -10.06
C LEU A 145 4.53 -13.08 -10.35
N LYS A 146 3.92 -12.71 -11.48
CA LYS A 146 2.67 -13.30 -11.96
C LYS A 146 2.91 -14.06 -13.26
N LEU A 147 2.46 -15.31 -13.31
CA LEU A 147 2.45 -16.15 -14.51
C LEU A 147 1.04 -16.66 -14.80
N ALA A 148 0.69 -16.86 -16.08
CA ALA A 148 -0.47 -17.65 -16.48
C ALA A 148 0.02 -18.72 -17.44
N MET A 149 -0.28 -19.98 -17.14
CA MET A 149 0.23 -21.12 -17.86
C MET A 149 -0.83 -22.21 -17.97
N THR A 150 -0.67 -23.08 -18.96
CA THR A 150 -1.37 -24.36 -19.05
C THR A 150 -0.95 -25.28 -17.90
N LEU A 151 -1.67 -26.39 -17.71
CA LEU A 151 -1.36 -27.36 -16.66
C LEU A 151 0.06 -27.96 -16.81
N ASP A 152 0.54 -28.11 -18.04
CA ASP A 152 1.89 -28.58 -18.36
C ASP A 152 2.94 -27.44 -18.42
N GLY A 153 2.61 -26.25 -17.92
CA GLY A 153 3.59 -25.17 -17.69
C GLY A 153 3.93 -24.31 -18.91
N ARG A 154 3.06 -24.24 -19.92
CA ARG A 154 3.28 -23.43 -21.14
C ARG A 154 2.56 -22.10 -21.08
N ILE A 155 3.23 -21.04 -21.54
CA ILE A 155 2.68 -19.66 -21.59
C ILE A 155 2.17 -19.25 -22.98
N ALA A 156 2.45 -20.07 -23.99
CA ALA A 156 2.01 -19.92 -25.38
C ALA A 156 2.20 -21.26 -26.11
N THR A 157 1.57 -21.43 -27.26
CA THR A 157 1.89 -22.51 -28.21
C THR A 157 3.26 -22.29 -28.86
N ALA A 158 3.75 -23.27 -29.62
CA ALA A 158 5.00 -23.14 -30.39
C ALA A 158 4.94 -22.02 -31.45
N SER A 159 3.76 -21.69 -31.95
CA SER A 159 3.52 -20.57 -32.88
C SER A 159 3.36 -19.21 -32.17
N GLY A 160 3.41 -19.17 -30.83
CA GLY A 160 3.29 -17.94 -30.04
C GLY A 160 1.86 -17.56 -29.66
N GLU A 161 0.85 -18.40 -29.95
CA GLU A 161 -0.53 -18.12 -29.55
C GLU A 161 -0.68 -18.28 -28.02
N SER A 162 -1.03 -17.19 -27.35
CA SER A 162 -1.04 -17.11 -25.87
C SER A 162 -2.37 -16.60 -25.29
N ARG A 163 -3.32 -16.23 -26.16
CA ARG A 163 -4.56 -15.59 -25.73
C ARG A 163 -5.47 -16.58 -25.03
N TRP A 164 -5.87 -16.19 -23.82
CA TRP A 164 -6.91 -16.85 -23.02
C TRP A 164 -6.60 -18.24 -22.48
N ILE A 165 -5.32 -18.53 -22.18
CA ILE A 165 -4.93 -19.71 -21.37
C ILE A 165 -5.67 -19.74 -20.02
N THR A 166 -5.84 -18.58 -19.39
CA THR A 166 -6.61 -18.43 -18.15
C THR A 166 -7.89 -17.63 -18.39
N GLY A 167 -8.96 -17.97 -17.69
CA GLY A 167 -10.28 -17.35 -17.82
C GLY A 167 -10.42 -15.97 -17.17
N GLU A 168 -11.61 -15.37 -17.29
CA GLU A 168 -11.91 -14.02 -16.79
C GLU A 168 -11.72 -13.84 -15.30
N ALA A 169 -12.05 -14.86 -14.50
CA ALA A 169 -11.89 -14.82 -13.05
C ALA A 169 -10.42 -14.57 -12.66
N ALA A 170 -9.48 -15.28 -13.29
CA ALA A 170 -8.04 -15.07 -13.07
C ALA A 170 -7.60 -13.66 -13.48
N ARG A 171 -8.12 -13.14 -14.61
CA ARG A 171 -7.81 -11.78 -15.08
C ARG A 171 -8.33 -10.69 -14.16
N ARG A 172 -9.49 -10.89 -13.52
CA ARG A 172 -10.01 -9.98 -12.49
C ARG A 172 -9.09 -9.91 -11.28
N ILE A 173 -8.57 -11.05 -10.82
CA ILE A 173 -7.59 -11.10 -9.71
C ILE A 173 -6.33 -10.30 -10.06
N VAL A 174 -5.80 -10.48 -11.28
CA VAL A 174 -4.62 -9.71 -11.74
C VAL A 174 -4.89 -8.21 -11.72
N HIS A 175 -6.06 -7.75 -12.16
CA HIS A 175 -6.40 -6.32 -12.06
C HIS A 175 -6.50 -5.83 -10.61
N GLY A 176 -6.93 -6.70 -9.69
CA GLY A 176 -6.84 -6.45 -8.25
C GLY A 176 -5.39 -6.16 -7.85
N TRP A 177 -4.46 -7.06 -8.16
CA TRP A 177 -3.03 -6.82 -7.89
C TRP A 177 -2.51 -5.55 -8.56
N ARG A 178 -2.84 -5.30 -9.83
CA ARG A 178 -2.42 -4.05 -10.48
C ARG A 178 -2.91 -2.80 -9.75
N TYR A 179 -4.05 -2.84 -9.06
CA TYR A 179 -4.55 -1.73 -8.25
C TYR A 179 -3.76 -1.54 -6.94
N GLU A 180 -3.18 -2.61 -6.38
CA GLU A 180 -2.45 -2.55 -5.11
C GLU A 180 -0.95 -2.21 -5.24
N TYR A 181 -0.33 -2.47 -6.39
CA TYR A 181 1.11 -2.30 -6.60
C TYR A 181 1.43 -0.95 -7.25
N ASP A 182 2.58 -0.34 -6.95
CA ASP A 182 2.93 0.99 -7.48
C ASP A 182 3.49 0.97 -8.90
N ALA A 183 3.99 -0.18 -9.34
CA ALA A 183 4.52 -0.36 -10.69
C ALA A 183 4.16 -1.73 -11.25
N LEU A 184 4.11 -1.81 -12.59
CA LEU A 184 3.99 -3.04 -13.35
C LEU A 184 5.15 -3.12 -14.32
N LEU A 185 5.86 -4.25 -14.28
CA LEU A 185 7.04 -4.50 -15.10
C LEU A 185 6.76 -5.56 -16.16
N VAL A 186 7.16 -5.29 -17.41
CA VAL A 186 7.23 -6.30 -18.48
C VAL A 186 8.52 -6.13 -19.29
N GLY A 187 8.92 -7.16 -20.03
CA GLY A 187 9.94 -7.04 -21.07
C GLY A 187 9.34 -6.53 -22.38
N VAL A 188 10.18 -5.96 -23.24
CA VAL A 188 9.76 -5.42 -24.55
C VAL A 188 9.05 -6.45 -25.43
N ASN A 189 9.39 -7.75 -25.34
CA ASN A 189 8.73 -8.78 -26.14
C ASN A 189 7.23 -8.90 -25.82
N THR A 190 6.82 -8.64 -24.57
CA THR A 190 5.40 -8.56 -24.21
C THR A 190 4.72 -7.36 -24.88
N VAL A 191 5.42 -6.22 -24.97
CA VAL A 191 4.89 -5.04 -25.66
C VAL A 191 4.71 -5.32 -27.15
N LEU A 192 5.70 -5.94 -27.78
CA LEU A 192 5.69 -6.25 -29.21
C LEU A 192 4.65 -7.30 -29.58
N ALA A 193 4.47 -8.34 -28.75
CA ALA A 193 3.55 -9.43 -29.04
C ALA A 193 2.08 -9.08 -28.70
N ASP A 194 1.85 -8.39 -27.59
CA ASP A 194 0.50 -8.21 -27.05
C ASP A 194 -0.05 -6.78 -27.16
N ASP A 195 0.80 -5.79 -27.42
CA ASP A 195 0.49 -4.35 -27.38
C ASP A 195 -0.44 -3.96 -26.19
N PRO A 196 -0.04 -4.29 -24.94
CA PRO A 196 -0.92 -4.14 -23.79
C PRO A 196 -0.99 -2.68 -23.32
N SER A 197 -2.14 -2.26 -22.80
CA SER A 197 -2.29 -0.95 -22.15
C SER A 197 -1.64 -0.87 -20.76
N LEU A 198 -1.42 -2.03 -20.12
CA LEU A 198 -0.87 -2.19 -18.76
C LEU A 198 -1.55 -1.31 -17.71
N ASP A 199 -2.84 -1.06 -17.86
CA ASP A 199 -3.63 -0.21 -16.99
C ASP A 199 -4.19 -0.93 -15.75
N THR A 200 -4.77 -0.11 -14.87
CA THR A 200 -5.57 -0.52 -13.71
C THR A 200 -7.03 -0.19 -13.95
N ARG A 201 -7.93 -1.02 -13.44
CA ARG A 201 -9.36 -0.67 -13.36
C ARG A 201 -9.60 0.06 -12.04
N GLY A 202 -10.36 1.15 -12.08
CA GLY A 202 -10.68 2.00 -10.93
C GLY A 202 -9.76 3.21 -10.78
N SER A 203 -10.14 4.12 -9.87
CA SER A 203 -9.39 5.35 -9.60
C SER A 203 -8.36 5.12 -8.48
N ARG A 204 -7.09 5.32 -8.81
CA ARG A 204 -5.95 5.32 -7.88
C ARG A 204 -5.53 6.76 -7.60
N GLN A 205 -4.98 7.00 -6.42
CA GLN A 205 -4.40 8.31 -6.09
C GLN A 205 -3.19 8.61 -6.99
N LYS A 206 -2.30 7.64 -7.12
CA LYS A 206 -1.14 7.68 -7.98
C LYS A 206 -1.38 6.71 -9.14
N PRO A 207 -1.40 7.19 -10.40
CA PRO A 207 -1.43 6.32 -11.57
C PRO A 207 -0.30 5.28 -11.53
N LEU A 208 -0.59 4.08 -12.02
CA LEU A 208 0.36 2.97 -12.04
C LEU A 208 1.55 3.30 -12.95
N THR A 209 2.79 3.16 -12.43
CA THR A 209 4.00 3.27 -13.26
C THR A 209 4.18 2.01 -14.10
N LYS A 210 4.44 2.17 -15.39
CA LYS A 210 4.71 1.05 -16.32
C LYS A 210 6.21 1.01 -16.56
N VAL A 211 6.85 -0.10 -16.22
CA VAL A 211 8.29 -0.29 -16.36
C VAL A 211 8.54 -1.29 -17.48
N ILE A 212 9.28 -0.87 -18.51
CA ILE A 212 9.61 -1.72 -19.66
C ILE A 212 11.11 -2.00 -19.63
N LEU A 213 11.48 -3.28 -19.67
CA LEU A 213 12.86 -3.70 -19.88
C LEU A 213 13.08 -3.92 -21.38
N ASP A 214 13.88 -3.05 -21.99
CA ASP A 214 14.04 -2.97 -23.44
C ASP A 214 15.49 -2.63 -23.83
N SER A 215 16.36 -3.63 -23.83
CA SER A 215 17.80 -3.44 -24.06
C SER A 215 18.14 -2.67 -25.33
N GLY A 216 17.32 -2.80 -26.39
CA GLY A 216 17.55 -2.14 -27.69
C GLY A 216 16.57 -1.00 -27.98
N LEU A 217 15.84 -0.51 -26.97
CA LEU A 217 14.84 0.55 -27.08
C LEU A 217 13.84 0.32 -28.23
N ARG A 218 13.39 -0.94 -28.43
CA ARG A 218 12.53 -1.38 -29.54
C ARG A 218 11.05 -1.01 -29.36
N THR A 219 10.62 -0.60 -28.17
CA THR A 219 9.25 -0.24 -27.83
C THR A 219 8.68 0.78 -28.83
N PRO A 220 7.60 0.45 -29.57
CA PRO A 220 7.04 1.37 -30.56
C PRO A 220 6.47 2.62 -29.91
N ALA A 221 6.74 3.81 -30.46
CA ALA A 221 6.17 5.07 -29.96
C ALA A 221 4.63 5.11 -30.00
N THR A 222 4.02 4.24 -30.81
CA THR A 222 2.57 4.06 -30.95
C THR A 222 1.96 3.00 -30.02
N ALA A 223 2.75 2.40 -29.13
CA ALA A 223 2.27 1.33 -28.24
C ALA A 223 1.14 1.83 -27.31
N ARG A 224 0.11 1.00 -27.10
CA ARG A 224 -1.09 1.38 -26.31
C ARG A 224 -0.80 1.78 -24.88
N LEU A 225 0.29 1.30 -24.29
CA LEU A 225 0.72 1.69 -22.95
C LEU A 225 0.97 3.19 -22.80
N PHE A 226 1.27 3.90 -23.88
CA PHE A 226 1.44 5.37 -23.88
C PHE A 226 0.10 6.13 -23.91
N SER A 227 -0.99 5.46 -24.31
CA SER A 227 -2.32 6.07 -24.38
C SER A 227 -3.12 5.96 -23.08
N THR A 228 -2.54 5.40 -22.01
CA THR A 228 -3.19 5.26 -20.70
C THR A 228 -2.45 6.02 -19.61
N PRO A 229 -3.13 6.48 -18.53
CA PRO A 229 -2.49 7.27 -17.48
C PRO A 229 -1.28 6.58 -16.82
N GLY A 230 -0.40 7.40 -16.25
CA GLY A 230 0.77 6.96 -15.51
C GLY A 230 2.07 7.03 -16.29
N ALA A 231 3.17 7.16 -15.56
CA ALA A 231 4.49 7.26 -16.15
C ALA A 231 4.89 5.94 -16.82
N VAL A 232 5.54 6.04 -17.97
CA VAL A 232 6.23 4.92 -18.62
C VAL A 232 7.72 5.13 -18.44
N VAL A 233 8.39 4.15 -17.82
CA VAL A 233 9.84 4.16 -17.60
C VAL A 233 10.43 3.01 -18.40
N ILE A 234 11.32 3.32 -19.35
CA ILE A 234 11.98 2.32 -20.18
C ILE A 234 13.44 2.24 -19.74
N PHE A 235 13.88 1.05 -19.33
CA PHE A 235 15.29 0.77 -19.10
C PHE A 235 15.87 0.12 -20.36
N HIS A 236 16.87 0.76 -20.95
CA HIS A 236 17.56 0.30 -22.15
C HIS A 236 19.06 0.17 -21.94
N GLY A 237 19.74 -0.53 -22.86
CA GLY A 237 21.19 -0.64 -22.86
C GLY A 237 21.85 0.65 -23.35
N SER A 238 23.14 0.81 -23.05
CA SER A 238 23.97 1.92 -23.55
C SER A 238 24.03 1.97 -25.08
N ASP A 239 23.91 0.80 -25.71
CA ASP A 239 24.07 0.62 -27.15
C ASP A 239 22.75 0.82 -27.92
N ALA A 240 21.69 1.25 -27.22
CA ALA A 240 20.44 1.63 -27.87
C ALA A 240 20.68 2.81 -28.82
N LEU A 241 19.99 2.80 -29.96
CA LEU A 241 20.17 3.82 -30.99
C LEU A 241 19.81 5.21 -30.43
N ALA A 242 20.74 6.16 -30.53
CA ALA A 242 20.64 7.49 -29.93
C ALA A 242 19.49 8.34 -30.50
N ASP A 243 19.04 8.04 -31.72
CA ASP A 243 17.89 8.69 -32.36
C ASP A 243 16.53 8.30 -31.75
N ARG A 244 16.52 7.32 -30.83
CA ARG A 244 15.31 6.86 -30.13
C ARG A 244 15.22 7.31 -28.67
N VAL A 245 16.25 7.97 -28.13
CA VAL A 245 16.35 8.44 -26.73
C VAL A 245 15.72 9.82 -26.57
#